data_AF-A0A832GNJ6-F1
#
_entry.id   AF-A0A832GNJ6-F1
#
_cell.length_a   1.000
_cell.length_b   1.000
_cell.length_c   1.000
_cell.angle_alpha   90.00
_cell.angle_beta   90.00
_cell.angle_gamma   90.00
#
_symmetry.space_group_name_H-M   'P 1'
#
loop_
_entity.id
_entity.type
_entity.pdbx_description
1 polymer ?
#
loop_
_entity_poly.entity_id
_entity_poly.type
_entity_poly.pdbx_seq_one_letter_code
_entity_poly.pdbx_strand_id
1 'polypeptide(L)' 'YLRSFEAWAFRKIIEMIQKWNHPFALNISARTFFEKDFINRVREIPQDILPYLALEITERALIKDLSKAKKNH' A
#
# COMPACT_ATOMS: atom_id res chain seq x y z
N TYR A 1 -3.14 -15.25 0.49
CA TYR A 1 -2.88 -14.85 -0.92
C TYR A 1 -2.59 -13.36 -1.04
N LEU A 2 -3.51 -12.46 -0.66
CA LEU A 2 -3.34 -11.00 -0.80
C LEU A 2 -2.05 -10.46 -0.12
N ARG A 3 -1.79 -10.86 1.14
CA ARG A 3 -0.61 -10.40 1.89
C ARG A 3 0.72 -10.79 1.24
N SER A 4 0.80 -12.00 0.67
CA SER A 4 2.00 -12.49 -0.02
C SER A 4 2.24 -11.74 -1.33
N PHE A 5 1.17 -11.42 -2.06
CA PHE A 5 1.22 -10.60 -3.26
C PHE A 5 1.69 -9.18 -2.93
N GLU A 6 1.17 -8.57 -1.87
CA GLU A 6 1.56 -7.21 -1.44
C GLU A 6 3.01 -7.16 -1.00
N ALA A 7 3.47 -8.12 -0.19
CA ALA A 7 4.87 -8.21 0.19
C ALA A 7 5.79 -8.35 -1.03
N TRP A 8 5.39 -9.18 -2.01
CA TRP A 8 6.10 -9.29 -3.28
C TRP A 8 6.11 -7.98 -4.07
N ALA A 9 4.97 -7.27 -4.13
CA ALA A 9 4.82 -6.02 -4.86
C ALA A 9 5.68 -4.90 -4.24
N PHE A 10 5.67 -4.78 -2.91
CA PHE A 10 6.56 -3.87 -2.18
C PHE A 10 8.03 -4.13 -2.53
N ARG A 11 8.47 -5.40 -2.45
CA ARG A 11 9.85 -5.76 -2.79
C ARG A 11 10.18 -5.38 -4.23
N LYS A 12 9.29 -5.67 -5.19
CA LYS A 12 9.53 -5.37 -6.60
C LYS A 12 9.64 -3.89 -6.89
N ILE A 13 8.81 -3.07 -6.26
CA ILE A 13 8.90 -1.62 -6.44
C ILE A 13 10.19 -1.05 -5.84
N ILE A 14 10.64 -1.55 -4.69
CA ILE A 14 11.93 -1.16 -4.12
C ILE A 14 13.07 -1.50 -5.10
N GLU A 15 13.09 -2.73 -5.64
CA GLU A 15 14.07 -3.14 -6.66
C GLU A 15 14.04 -2.22 -7.90
N MET A 16 12.85 -1.79 -8.32
CA MET A 16 12.67 -0.89 -9.47
C MET A 16 13.16 0.53 -9.17
N ILE A 17 12.82 1.09 -8.01
CA ILE A 17 13.32 2.41 -7.57
C ILE A 17 14.85 2.38 -7.51
N GLN A 18 15.44 1.36 -6.90
CA GLN A 18 16.89 1.22 -6.79
C GLN A 18 17.59 1.16 -8.15
N LYS A 19 17.00 0.42 -9.10
CA LYS A 19 17.63 0.24 -10.42
C LYS A 19 17.44 1.45 -11.35
N TRP A 20 16.34 2.20 -11.22
CA TRP A 20 15.95 3.22 -12.20
C TRP A 20 16.02 4.65 -11.64
N ASN A 21 16.15 4.80 -10.32
CA ASN A 21 16.10 6.08 -9.61
C ASN A 21 14.92 6.97 -10.04
N HIS A 22 13.76 6.32 -10.22
CA HIS A 22 12.54 6.93 -10.75
C HIS A 22 11.39 6.72 -9.76
N PRO A 23 10.46 7.69 -9.61
CA PRO A 23 9.29 7.51 -8.75
C PRO A 23 8.34 6.41 -9.26
N PHE A 24 7.84 5.58 -8.36
CA PHE A 24 6.83 4.56 -8.64
C PHE A 24 5.64 4.67 -7.69
N ALA A 25 4.44 4.44 -8.23
CA ALA A 25 3.23 4.31 -7.44
C ALA A 25 2.89 2.83 -7.21
N LEU A 26 2.61 2.47 -5.96
CA LEU A 26 2.07 1.16 -5.58
C LEU A 26 0.61 1.31 -5.18
N ASN A 27 -0.26 0.61 -5.90
CA ASN A 27 -1.65 0.49 -5.51
C ASN A 27 -1.80 -0.50 -4.34
N ILE A 28 -2.43 -0.05 -3.27
CA ILE A 28 -2.74 -0.85 -2.08
C ILE A 28 -4.25 -0.89 -1.83
N SER A 29 -4.71 -2.02 -1.33
CA SER A 29 -6.11 -2.16 -0.94
C SER A 29 -6.39 -1.39 0.35
N ALA A 30 -7.62 -0.88 0.54
CA ALA A 30 -7.99 -0.21 1.79
C ALA A 30 -7.86 -1.16 2.99
N ARG A 31 -8.14 -2.46 2.80
CA ARG A 31 -7.93 -3.49 3.83
C ARG A 31 -6.51 -3.44 4.37
N THR A 32 -5.53 -3.36 3.47
CA THR A 32 -4.10 -3.37 3.78
C THR A 32 -3.67 -2.09 4.46
N PHE A 33 -4.21 -0.95 4.02
CA PHE A 33 -4.00 0.34 4.68
C PHE A 33 -4.46 0.33 6.15
N PHE A 34 -5.61 -0.31 6.43
CA PHE A 34 -6.15 -0.43 7.78
C PHE A 34 -5.56 -1.60 8.61
N GLU A 35 -4.61 -2.37 8.07
CA GLU A 35 -3.93 -3.39 8.87
C GLU A 35 -3.07 -2.73 9.96
N LYS A 36 -3.18 -3.23 11.20
CA LYS A 36 -2.48 -2.67 12.38
C LYS A 36 -0.98 -2.49 12.17
N ASP A 37 -0.34 -3.39 11.43
CA ASP A 37 1.10 -3.39 11.17
C ASP A 37 1.51 -2.72 9.85
N PHE A 38 0.56 -2.12 9.11
CA PHE A 38 0.85 -1.48 7.83
C PHE A 38 1.89 -0.37 7.96
N ILE A 39 1.69 0.54 8.92
CA ILE A 39 2.62 1.65 9.16
C ILE A 39 4.01 1.15 9.57
N ASN A 40 4.09 0.04 10.31
CA ASN A 40 5.38 -0.55 10.69
C ASN A 40 6.12 -1.08 9.46
N ARG A 41 5.44 -1.76 8.54
CA ARG A 41 6.02 -2.19 7.25
C ARG A 41 6.49 -1.02 6.39
N VAL A 42 5.75 0.08 6.37
CA VAL A 42 6.17 1.29 5.64
C VAL A 42 7.42 1.92 6.25
N ARG A 43 7.58 1.86 7.58
CA ARG A 43 8.77 2.34 8.29
C ARG A 43 10.03 1.48 8.04
N GLU A 44 9.86 0.23 7.64
CA GLU A 44 10.97 -0.66 7.26
C GLU A 44 11.54 -0.32 5.87
N ILE A 45 10.86 0.54 5.10
CA ILE A 45 11.34 0.97 3.78
C ILE A 45 12.55 1.90 3.97
N PRO A 46 13.65 1.69 3.23
CA PRO A 46 14.83 2.54 3.31
C PRO A 46 14.51 4.02 3.05
N GLN A 47 15.13 4.91 3.82
CA GLN A 47 14.84 6.35 3.78
C GLN A 47 15.16 7.00 2.43
N ASP A 48 16.13 6.46 1.70
CA ASP A 48 16.52 6.86 0.35
C ASP A 48 15.48 6.44 -0.71
N ILE A 49 14.63 5.46 -0.42
CA ILE A 49 13.58 4.96 -1.31
C ILE A 49 12.26 5.71 -1.10
N LEU A 50 11.96 6.11 0.13
CA LEU A 50 10.69 6.76 0.48
C LEU A 50 10.32 7.96 -0.42
N PRO A 51 11.24 8.86 -0.83
CA PRO A 51 10.91 9.98 -1.71
C PRO A 51 10.42 9.56 -3.11
N TYR A 52 10.72 8.34 -3.53
CA TYR A 52 10.38 7.79 -4.85
C TYR A 52 9.19 6.83 -4.79
N LEU A 53 8.55 6.64 -3.64
CA LEU A 53 7.43 5.72 -3.48
C LEU A 53 6.14 6.48 -3.17
N ALA A 54 5.18 6.44 -4.10
CA ALA A 54 3.81 6.84 -3.86
C ALA A 54 2.94 5.62 -3.51
N LEU A 55 2.13 5.73 -2.46
CA LEU A 55 1.17 4.69 -2.07
C LEU A 55 -0.24 5.16 -2.42
N GLU A 56 -0.92 4.45 -3.31
CA GLU A 56 -2.26 4.80 -3.79
C GLU A 56 -3.30 3.86 -3.21
N ILE A 57 -4.33 4.41 -2.58
CA ILE A 57 -5.41 3.61 -1.99
C ILE A 57 -6.60 3.66 -2.96
N THR A 58 -7.06 2.49 -3.40
CA THR A 58 -8.24 2.44 -4.28
C THR A 58 -9.54 2.73 -3.50
N GLU A 59 -10.27 3.78 -3.88
CA GLU A 59 -11.52 4.24 -3.25
C GLU A 59 -12.67 3.22 -3.24
N ARG A 60 -12.67 2.28 -4.19
CA ARG A 60 -13.74 1.26 -4.32
C ARG A 60 -13.92 0.41 -3.06
N ALA A 61 -12.85 0.23 -2.28
CA ALA A 61 -12.90 -0.46 -1.00
C ALA A 61 -13.44 0.44 0.13
N LEU A 62 -13.08 1.73 0.13
CA LEU A 62 -13.56 2.73 1.09
C LEU A 62 -15.08 2.93 1.02
N ILE A 63 -15.62 3.05 -0.21
CA ILE A 63 -17.07 3.22 -0.45
C ILE A 63 -17.87 1.99 -0.02
N LYS A 64 -17.32 0.78 -0.17
CA LYS A 64 -17.98 -0.47 0.20
C LYS A 64 -18.11 -0.64 1.72
N ASP A 65 -17.15 -0.16 2.50
CA ASP A 65 -17.23 -0.17 3.96
C ASP A 65 -18.14 0.95 4.50
N LEU A 66 -18.12 2.14 3.90
CA LEU A 66 -19.06 3.23 4.26
C LEU A 66 -20.53 2.84 4.02
N SER A 67 -20.81 2.14 2.91
CA SER A 67 -22.16 1.66 2.59
C SER A 67 -22.62 0.49 3.48
N LYS A 68 -21.69 -0.32 4.00
CA LYS A 68 -21.99 -1.32 5.04
C LYS A 68 -22.25 -0.68 6.41
N ALA A 69 -21.48 0.32 6.79
CA ALA A 69 -21.66 1.05 8.06
C ALA A 69 -23.03 1.75 8.13
N LYS A 70 -23.51 2.32 7.01
CA LYS A 70 -24.85 2.93 6.92
C LYS A 70 -26.03 1.96 7.01
N LYS A 71 -25.83 0.66 6.81
CA LYS A 71 -26.92 -0.34 6.81
C LYS A 71 -27.25 -0.91 8.20
N ASN A 72 -26.43 -0.60 9.20
CA ASN A 72 -26.58 -1.07 10.58
C ASN A 72 -27.02 0.04 11.56
N HIS A 73 -27.59 1.13 11.03
CA HIS A 73 -28.24 2.20 11.79
C HIS A 73 -29.68 2.36 11.33
#